data_AF-A0A9Q3JB18-F1
#
_entry.id   AF-A0A9Q3JB18-F1
#
_cell.length_a   1.000
_cell.length_b   1.000
_cell.length_c   1.000
_cell.angle_alpha   90.00
_cell.angle_beta   90.00
_cell.angle_gamma   90.00
#
_symmetry.space_group_name_H-M   'P 1'
#
loop_
_entity.id
_entity.type
_entity.pdbx_description
1 polymer ?
#
loop_
_entity_poly.entity_id
_entity_poly.type
_entity_poly.pdbx_seq_one_letter_code
_entity_poly.pdbx_strand_id
1 'polypeptide(L)'
;MLRKNRPAFAIGEEPLGKIKGHDIELYLDVERPYPPMLRRPPYPESLETRKEIERNINELLDMDVIRKIGHNEIVEITTPVLITWHDGKSRLCGDFRALNNYTKADRYHIPRIPHALDKLEKAKYITKMDCMKGFHQNGVIPNSMKLLRIICHMGIYE
;
A
#
# COMPACT_ATOMS: atom_id res chain seq x y z
N MET A 1 -15.03 24.85 -10.93
CA MET A 1 -13.96 23.83 -11.06
C MET A 1 -14.40 22.50 -10.46
N LEU A 2 -14.69 22.43 -9.15
CA LEU A 2 -15.16 21.21 -8.46
C LEU A 2 -16.41 20.55 -9.07
N ARG A 3 -17.47 21.33 -9.38
CA ARG A 3 -18.69 20.77 -9.99
C ARG A 3 -18.52 20.28 -11.43
N LYS A 4 -17.60 20.87 -12.20
CA LYS A 4 -17.33 20.50 -13.60
C LYS A 4 -16.39 19.30 -13.71
N ASN A 5 -15.44 19.18 -12.77
CA ASN A 5 -14.45 18.11 -12.71
C ASN A 5 -14.71 17.19 -11.51
N ARG A 6 -15.98 16.99 -11.13
CA ARG A 6 -16.38 16.15 -9.99
C ARG A 6 -15.67 14.78 -9.96
N PRO A 7 -15.54 14.02 -11.08
CA PRO A 7 -14.86 12.72 -11.04
C PRO A 7 -13.35 12.78 -10.77
N ALA A 8 -12.73 13.96 -10.85
CA ALA A 8 -11.29 14.13 -10.57
C ALA A 8 -11.01 14.42 -9.10
N PHE A 9 -12.02 14.74 -8.30
CA PHE A 9 -11.86 15.07 -6.88
C PHE A 9 -12.50 13.97 -6.03
N ALA A 10 -11.75 13.45 -5.07
CA ALA A 10 -12.31 12.57 -4.05
C ALA A 10 -13.14 13.43 -3.07
N ILE A 11 -14.47 13.38 -3.20
CA ILE A 11 -15.41 14.13 -2.37
C ILE A 11 -16.30 13.11 -1.63
N GLY A 12 -15.71 12.35 -0.70
CA GLY A 12 -16.44 11.39 0.15
C GLY A 12 -16.17 9.91 -0.17
N GLU A 13 -17.17 9.07 0.11
CA GLU A 13 -17.19 7.59 0.04
C GLU A 13 -17.17 7.01 -1.40
N GLU A 14 -16.68 7.77 -2.38
CA GLU A 14 -16.47 7.22 -3.72
C GLU A 14 -15.25 6.28 -3.68
N PRO A 15 -15.30 5.11 -4.35
CA PRO A 15 -14.21 4.15 -4.33
C PRO A 15 -12.93 4.80 -4.84
N LEU A 16 -11.80 4.37 -4.29
CA LEU A 16 -10.50 4.88 -4.71
C LEU A 16 -10.33 4.72 -6.22
N GLY A 17 -9.93 5.80 -6.88
CA GLY A 17 -9.59 5.73 -8.30
C GLY A 17 -8.44 4.75 -8.52
N LYS A 18 -8.47 4.00 -9.62
CA LYS A 18 -7.37 3.13 -10.04
C LYS A 18 -6.67 3.72 -11.27
N ILE A 19 -5.35 3.74 -11.25
CA ILE A 19 -4.54 4.19 -12.39
C ILE A 19 -4.71 3.17 -13.52
N LYS A 20 -5.06 3.66 -14.71
CA LYS A 20 -5.28 2.81 -15.90
C LYS A 20 -3.98 2.67 -16.68
N GLY A 21 -3.64 1.44 -17.07
CA GLY A 21 -2.47 1.14 -17.90
C GLY A 21 -1.13 1.18 -17.18
N HIS A 22 -1.14 1.21 -15.84
CA HIS A 22 0.06 1.14 -15.01
C HIS A 22 -0.20 0.19 -13.86
N ASP A 23 0.37 -1.02 -13.97
CA ASP A 23 0.42 -1.99 -12.90
C ASP A 23 1.87 -2.19 -12.48
N ILE A 24 2.11 -2.25 -11.17
CA ILE A 24 3.43 -2.42 -10.59
C ILE A 24 3.81 -3.91 -10.62
N GLU A 25 5.03 -4.16 -11.08
CA GLU A 25 5.71 -5.45 -10.98
C GLU A 25 6.89 -5.36 -10.01
N LEU A 26 6.98 -6.32 -9.11
CA LEU A 26 8.05 -6.47 -8.14
C LEU A 26 8.96 -7.61 -8.56
N TYR A 27 10.27 -7.35 -8.52
CA TYR A 27 11.30 -8.35 -8.79
C TYR A 27 12.04 -8.66 -7.50
N LEU A 28 12.20 -9.95 -7.18
CA LEU A 28 13.00 -10.40 -6.06
C LEU A 28 14.38 -10.87 -6.56
N ASP A 29 15.41 -10.66 -5.75
CA ASP A 29 16.78 -11.16 -5.96
C ASP A 29 16.94 -12.63 -5.50
N VAL A 30 15.84 -13.27 -5.11
CA VAL A 30 15.79 -14.67 -4.64
C VAL A 30 14.72 -15.46 -5.37
N GLU A 31 15.02 -16.73 -5.61
CA GLU A 31 14.10 -17.69 -6.24
C GLU A 31 13.44 -18.62 -5.21
N ARG A 32 12.51 -19.44 -5.69
CA ARG A 32 11.85 -20.46 -4.86
C ARG A 32 12.78 -21.65 -4.64
N PRO A 33 12.78 -22.27 -3.44
CA PRO A 33 11.99 -21.92 -2.27
C PRO A 33 12.51 -20.64 -1.59
N TYR A 34 11.57 -19.76 -1.20
CA TYR A 34 11.93 -18.49 -0.57
C TYR A 34 12.54 -18.68 0.83
N PRO A 35 13.44 -17.77 1.27
CA PRO A 35 14.03 -17.84 2.60
C PRO A 35 12.95 -17.78 3.70
N PRO A 36 13.11 -18.51 4.82
CA PRO A 36 12.13 -18.53 5.92
C PRO A 36 11.78 -17.15 6.48
N MET A 37 12.70 -16.18 6.36
CA MET A 37 12.49 -14.79 6.79
C MET A 37 11.34 -14.08 6.05
N LEU A 38 10.93 -14.56 4.87
CA LEU A 38 9.81 -14.01 4.11
C LEU A 38 8.45 -14.59 4.55
N ARG A 39 8.44 -15.65 5.37
CA ARG A 39 7.22 -16.27 5.90
C ARG A 39 7.11 -16.04 7.39
N ARG A 40 6.62 -14.86 7.77
CA ARG A 40 6.57 -14.40 9.15
C ARG A 40 5.18 -14.59 9.76
N PRO A 41 5.08 -15.02 11.04
CA PRO A 41 3.80 -15.10 11.74
C PRO A 41 3.28 -13.70 12.09
N PRO A 42 1.97 -13.55 12.38
CA PRO A 42 1.43 -12.29 12.87
C PRO A 42 2.05 -11.94 14.23
N TYR A 43 2.17 -10.66 14.52
CA TYR A 43 2.66 -10.19 15.82
C TYR A 43 1.64 -10.43 16.93
N PRO A 44 2.09 -10.63 18.18
CA PRO A 44 1.21 -10.64 19.34
C PRO A 44 0.73 -9.22 19.64
N GLU A 45 -0.58 -9.00 19.48
CA GLU A 45 -1.20 -7.68 19.64
C GLU A 45 -2.10 -7.64 20.89
N SER A 46 -2.23 -6.46 21.50
CA SER A 46 -3.19 -6.20 22.59
C SER A 46 -4.64 -6.20 22.06
N LEU A 47 -5.62 -6.28 22.95
CA LEU A 47 -7.04 -6.25 22.57
C LEU A 47 -7.42 -4.92 21.89
N GLU A 48 -6.87 -3.80 22.34
CA GLU A 48 -7.11 -2.49 21.73
C GLU A 48 -6.53 -2.43 20.31
N THR A 49 -5.31 -2.94 20.13
CA THR A 49 -4.66 -2.96 18.83
C THR A 49 -5.37 -3.88 17.85
N ARG A 50 -5.89 -5.02 18.29
CA ARG A 50 -6.70 -5.93 17.45
C ARG A 50 -7.94 -5.26 16.88
N LYS A 51 -8.67 -4.49 17.71
CA LYS A 51 -9.85 -3.72 17.26
C LYS A 51 -9.50 -2.71 16.17
N GLU A 52 -8.35 -2.05 16.31
CA GLU A 52 -7.89 -1.08 15.31
C GLU A 52 -7.43 -1.76 14.02
N ILE A 53 -6.77 -2.92 14.10
CA ILE A 53 -6.44 -3.73 12.92
C ILE A 53 -7.71 -4.15 12.20
N GLU A 54 -8.70 -4.68 12.92
CA GLU A 54 -9.99 -5.08 12.36
C GLU A 54 -10.68 -3.92 11.64
N ARG A 55 -10.71 -2.72 12.26
CA ARG A 55 -11.28 -1.53 11.62
C ARG A 55 -10.56 -1.19 10.31
N ASN A 56 -9.23 -1.06 10.34
CA ASN A 56 -8.44 -0.69 9.16
C ASN A 56 -8.54 -1.75 8.04
N ILE A 57 -8.53 -3.04 8.38
CA ILE A 57 -8.69 -4.13 7.41
C ILE A 57 -10.07 -4.07 6.75
N ASN A 58 -11.13 -3.88 7.53
CA ASN A 58 -12.48 -3.76 6.98
C ASN A 58 -12.63 -2.51 6.09
N GLU A 59 -12.02 -1.38 6.46
CA GLU A 59 -12.00 -0.19 5.61
C GLU A 59 -11.29 -0.45 4.27
N LEU A 60 -10.18 -1.21 4.27
CA LEU A 60 -9.47 -1.56 3.04
C LEU A 60 -10.23 -2.58 2.18
N LEU A 61 -10.99 -3.49 2.80
CA LEU A 61 -11.86 -4.43 2.10
C LEU A 61 -13.04 -3.71 1.44
N ASP A 62 -13.68 -2.78 2.15
CA ASP A 62 -14.79 -1.97 1.63
C ASP A 62 -14.36 -1.09 0.45
N MET A 63 -13.13 -0.58 0.50
CA MET A 63 -12.53 0.20 -0.58
C MET A 63 -11.98 -0.64 -1.75
N ASP A 64 -12.14 -1.97 -1.72
CA ASP A 64 -11.61 -2.91 -2.73
C ASP A 64 -10.09 -2.79 -2.94
N VAL A 65 -9.35 -2.39 -1.90
CA VAL A 65 -7.89 -2.23 -1.94
C VAL A 65 -7.19 -3.56 -1.67
N ILE A 66 -7.77 -4.39 -0.81
CA ILE A 66 -7.26 -5.71 -0.44
C ILE A 66 -8.37 -6.75 -0.58
N ARG A 67 -7.98 -8.01 -0.74
CA ARG A 67 -8.86 -9.18 -0.70
C ARG A 67 -8.36 -10.20 0.31
N LYS A 68 -9.27 -11.02 0.83
CA LYS A 68 -8.91 -12.19 1.64
C LYS A 68 -8.39 -13.31 0.73
N ILE A 69 -7.34 -14.00 1.15
CA ILE A 69 -6.83 -15.15 0.37
C ILE A 69 -7.83 -16.31 0.39
N GLY A 70 -7.92 -17.05 -0.71
CA GLY A 70 -8.70 -18.28 -0.79
C GLY A 70 -8.05 -19.43 -0.03
N HIS A 71 -8.87 -20.35 0.49
CA HIS A 71 -8.41 -21.54 1.23
C HIS A 71 -7.47 -22.46 0.43
N ASN A 72 -7.55 -22.43 -0.90
CA ASN A 72 -6.77 -23.26 -1.81
C ASN A 72 -5.51 -22.56 -2.34
N GLU A 73 -5.25 -21.31 -1.94
CA GLU A 73 -4.08 -20.57 -2.41
C GLU A 73 -2.84 -20.92 -1.59
N ILE A 74 -1.75 -21.31 -2.26
CA ILE A 74 -0.47 -21.59 -1.60
C ILE A 74 0.12 -20.27 -1.10
N VAL A 75 0.46 -20.22 0.19
CA VAL A 75 1.09 -19.07 0.83
C VAL A 75 2.56 -19.33 1.10
N GLU A 76 3.42 -18.59 0.40
CA GLU A 76 4.87 -18.71 0.53
C GLU A 76 5.50 -17.52 1.27
N ILE A 77 4.88 -16.35 1.17
CA ILE A 77 5.34 -15.09 1.78
C ILE A 77 4.20 -14.52 2.63
N THR A 78 4.54 -14.03 3.82
CA THR A 78 3.61 -13.34 4.73
C THR A 78 4.33 -12.22 5.46
N THR A 79 3.73 -11.02 5.41
CA THR A 79 4.23 -9.82 6.09
C THR A 79 3.33 -9.46 7.27
N PRO A 80 3.81 -9.45 8.52
CA PRO A 80 2.97 -9.13 9.66
C PRO A 80 2.63 -7.64 9.64
N VAL A 81 1.42 -7.34 10.10
CA VAL A 81 0.97 -5.96 10.30
C VAL A 81 1.10 -5.54 11.75
N LEU A 82 1.25 -4.25 11.97
CA LEU A 82 1.18 -3.59 13.27
C LEU A 82 0.40 -2.28 13.14
N ILE A 83 -0.07 -1.74 14.26
CA ILE A 83 -0.64 -0.40 14.31
C ILE A 83 0.41 0.59 14.80
N THR A 84 0.56 1.68 14.06
CA THR A 84 1.30 2.86 14.51
C THR A 84 0.33 3.97 14.88
N TRP A 85 0.57 4.62 16.01
CA TRP A 85 -0.25 5.72 16.50
C TRP A 85 0.44 7.05 16.23
N HIS A 86 -0.30 8.00 15.67
CA HIS A 86 0.19 9.36 15.43
C HIS A 86 -0.96 10.36 15.58
N ASP A 87 -0.79 11.36 16.46
CA ASP A 87 -1.81 12.38 16.77
C ASP A 87 -3.21 11.80 17.06
N GLY A 88 -3.27 10.71 17.85
CA GLY A 88 -4.53 10.05 18.19
C GLY A 88 -5.18 9.25 17.06
N LYS A 89 -4.54 9.15 15.89
CA LYS A 89 -4.98 8.29 14.78
C LYS A 89 -4.12 7.03 14.72
N SER A 90 -4.76 5.89 14.49
CA SER A 90 -4.08 4.63 14.19
C SER A 90 -3.84 4.50 12.68
N ARG A 91 -2.74 3.86 12.30
CA ARG A 91 -2.42 3.48 10.93
C ARG A 91 -1.95 2.04 10.89
N LEU A 92 -2.55 1.25 10.01
CA LEU A 92 -2.09 -0.11 9.70
C LEU A 92 -0.78 -0.04 8.91
N CYS A 93 0.25 -0.73 9.39
CA CYS A 93 1.56 -0.78 8.76
C CYS A 93 2.02 -2.23 8.58
N GLY A 94 2.29 -2.64 7.34
CA GLY A 94 2.95 -3.91 7.04
C GLY A 94 4.46 -3.81 7.26
N ASP A 95 5.05 -4.75 7.98
CA ASP A 95 6.51 -4.81 8.19
C ASP A 95 7.24 -5.46 7.01
N PHE A 96 7.30 -4.73 5.90
CA PHE A 96 7.96 -5.18 4.66
C PHE A 96 9.49 -5.16 4.71
N ARG A 97 10.13 -4.91 5.87
CA ARG A 97 11.60 -4.86 5.96
C ARG A 97 12.28 -6.13 5.46
N ALA A 98 11.72 -7.29 5.81
CA ALA A 98 12.23 -8.58 5.33
C ALA A 98 12.09 -8.70 3.81
N LEU A 99 10.94 -8.33 3.25
CA LEU A 99 10.70 -8.34 1.80
C LEU A 99 11.65 -7.40 1.06
N ASN A 100 11.79 -6.16 1.55
CA ASN A 100 12.62 -5.12 0.95
C ASN A 100 14.09 -5.52 0.83
N ASN A 101 14.63 -6.34 1.74
CA ASN A 101 16.00 -6.84 1.65
C ASN A 101 16.24 -7.79 0.45
N TYR A 102 15.18 -8.38 -0.07
CA TYR A 102 15.23 -9.27 -1.23
C TYR A 102 14.56 -8.68 -2.46
N THR A 103 14.07 -7.44 -2.40
CA THR A 103 13.45 -6.75 -3.53
C THR A 103 14.50 -5.97 -4.31
N LYS A 104 14.56 -6.20 -5.61
CA LYS A 104 15.43 -5.45 -6.51
C LYS A 104 15.01 -3.99 -6.53
N ALA A 105 15.94 -3.10 -6.16
CA ALA A 105 15.66 -1.67 -6.11
C ALA A 105 15.39 -1.10 -7.51
N ASP A 106 14.24 -0.44 -7.67
CA ASP A 106 13.97 0.39 -8.83
C ASP A 106 14.78 1.70 -8.75
N ARG A 107 15.47 2.06 -9.83
CA ARG A 107 16.29 3.27 -9.92
C ARG A 107 15.51 4.42 -10.56
N TYR A 108 14.25 4.59 -10.15
CA TYR A 108 13.48 5.75 -10.57
C TYR A 108 13.98 7.01 -9.85
N HIS A 109 14.36 8.02 -10.61
CA HIS A 109 14.95 9.24 -10.05
C HIS A 109 13.85 10.13 -9.48
N ILE A 110 13.75 10.22 -8.16
CA ILE A 110 12.92 11.25 -7.52
C ILE A 110 13.61 12.61 -7.74
N PRO A 111 12.95 13.57 -8.40
CA PRO A 111 13.56 14.87 -8.64
C PRO A 111 13.86 15.56 -7.31
N ARG A 112 15.04 16.18 -7.20
CA ARG A 112 15.40 16.97 -6.02
C ARG A 112 14.48 18.18 -5.90
N ILE A 113 14.10 18.51 -4.66
CA ILE A 113 13.19 19.63 -4.37
C ILE A 113 13.65 20.94 -5.04
N PRO A 114 14.93 21.37 -4.96
CA PRO A 114 15.37 22.60 -5.62
C PRO A 114 15.11 22.61 -7.12
N HIS A 115 15.43 21.49 -7.81
CA HIS A 115 15.22 21.39 -9.26
C HIS A 115 13.74 21.46 -9.64
N ALA A 116 12.84 20.98 -8.77
CA ALA A 116 11.41 21.12 -8.96
C ALA A 116 10.96 22.58 -8.75
N LEU A 117 11.56 23.30 -7.79
CA LEU A 117 11.27 24.70 -7.50
C LEU A 117 11.81 25.67 -8.57
N ASP A 118 12.99 25.42 -9.14
CA ASP A 118 13.54 26.20 -10.26
C ASP A 118 12.56 26.26 -11.44
N LYS A 119 11.86 25.15 -11.71
CA LYS A 119 10.83 25.10 -12.77
C LYS A 119 9.59 25.94 -12.45
N LEU A 120 9.34 26.24 -11.18
CA LEU A 120 8.20 27.02 -10.71
C LEU A 120 8.51 28.52 -10.59
N GLU A 121 9.79 28.91 -10.58
CA GLU A 121 10.24 30.30 -10.36
C GLU A 121 9.55 31.31 -11.29
N LYS A 122 9.34 30.94 -12.56
CA LYS A 122 8.74 31.82 -13.58
C LYS A 122 7.21 31.76 -13.63
N ALA A 123 6.58 30.93 -12.80
CA ALA A 123 5.14 30.78 -12.80
C ALA A 123 4.45 31.97 -12.11
N LYS A 124 3.51 32.61 -12.80
CA LYS A 124 2.69 33.69 -12.23
C LYS A 124 1.60 33.19 -11.27
N TYR A 125 1.16 31.94 -11.45
CA TYR A 125 0.15 31.27 -10.63
C TYR A 125 0.55 29.82 -10.43
N ILE A 126 0.44 29.32 -9.20
CA ILE A 126 0.76 27.94 -8.84
C ILE A 126 -0.49 27.30 -8.26
N THR A 127 -0.81 26.09 -8.72
CA THR A 127 -1.87 25.25 -8.14
C THR A 127 -1.24 23.96 -7.63
N LYS A 128 -1.56 23.57 -6.40
CA LYS A 128 -1.14 22.31 -5.79
C LYS A 128 -2.34 21.37 -5.69
N MET A 129 -2.14 20.12 -6.09
CA MET A 129 -3.11 19.03 -5.90
C MET A 129 -2.40 17.87 -5.22
N ASP A 130 -3.11 17.15 -4.36
CA ASP A 130 -2.62 15.97 -3.65
C ASP A 130 -3.54 14.79 -3.94
N CYS A 131 -2.95 13.60 -4.15
CA CYS A 131 -3.70 12.40 -4.44
C CYS A 131 -4.13 11.72 -3.14
N MET A 132 -5.45 11.66 -2.89
CA MET A 132 -5.99 10.94 -1.74
C MET A 132 -5.60 9.46 -1.80
N LYS A 133 -4.82 9.00 -0.81
CA LYS A 133 -4.34 7.61 -0.72
C LYS A 133 -3.65 7.11 -2.01
N GLY A 134 -2.84 7.98 -2.64
CA GLY A 134 -2.25 7.73 -3.97
C GLY A 134 -1.57 6.38 -4.17
N PHE A 135 -0.95 5.79 -3.14
CA PHE A 135 -0.34 4.46 -3.26
C PHE A 135 -1.35 3.35 -3.57
N HIS A 136 -2.54 3.38 -2.96
CA HIS A 136 -3.59 2.38 -3.18
C HIS A 136 -4.27 2.49 -4.55
N GLN A 137 -3.99 3.57 -5.30
CA GLN A 137 -4.50 3.74 -6.66
C GLN A 137 -3.65 2.98 -7.70
N ASN A 138 -2.45 2.54 -7.32
CA ASN A 138 -1.59 1.74 -8.19
C ASN A 138 -2.09 0.30 -8.23
N GLY A 139 -2.32 -0.22 -9.43
CA GLY A 139 -2.54 -1.65 -9.58
C GLY A 139 -1.24 -2.42 -9.38
N VAL A 140 -1.36 -3.68 -8.98
CA VAL A 140 -0.23 -4.61 -8.81
C VAL A 140 -0.55 -5.86 -9.62
N ILE A 141 0.42 -6.36 -10.39
CA ILE A 141 0.20 -7.55 -11.19
C ILE A 141 -0.04 -8.78 -10.28
N PRO A 142 -0.82 -9.79 -10.71
CA PRO A 142 -1.17 -10.93 -9.86
C PRO A 142 0.01 -11.69 -9.24
N ASN A 143 1.16 -11.75 -9.93
CA ASN A 143 2.35 -12.41 -9.40
C ASN A 143 2.98 -11.62 -8.24
N SER A 144 2.99 -10.29 -8.36
CA SER A 144 3.56 -9.38 -7.36
C SER A 144 2.63 -9.18 -6.17
N MET A 145 1.32 -9.28 -6.37
CA MET A 145 0.30 -9.24 -5.30
C MET A 145 0.57 -10.34 -4.24
N LYS A 146 0.96 -11.53 -4.67
CA LYS A 146 1.34 -12.64 -3.77
C LYS A 146 2.55 -12.33 -2.89
N LEU A 147 3.43 -11.42 -3.31
CA LEU A 147 4.61 -11.00 -2.54
C LEU A 147 4.24 -9.97 -1.47
N LEU A 148 3.16 -9.22 -1.70
CA LEU A 148 2.65 -8.16 -0.80
C LEU A 148 1.65 -8.66 0.25
N ARG A 149 1.49 -9.98 0.39
CA ARG A 149 0.59 -10.61 1.36
C ARG A 149 0.87 -10.15 2.78
N ILE A 150 -0.18 -9.68 3.44
CA ILE A 150 -0.15 -9.28 4.83
C ILE A 150 -0.85 -10.31 5.71
N ILE A 151 -0.36 -10.49 6.95
CA ILE A 151 -0.93 -11.42 7.92
C ILE A 151 -1.27 -10.71 9.24
N CYS A 152 -2.47 -11.00 9.75
CA CYS A 152 -2.96 -10.56 11.05
C CYS A 152 -3.71 -11.69 11.76
N HIS A 153 -4.29 -11.42 12.93
CA HIS A 153 -5.06 -12.42 13.69
C HIS A 153 -6.34 -12.89 12.99
N MET A 154 -6.85 -12.13 12.00
CA MET A 154 -8.04 -12.50 11.22
C MET A 154 -7.72 -13.42 10.03
N GLY A 155 -6.44 -13.54 9.66
CA GLY A 155 -5.98 -14.30 8.51
C GLY A 155 -4.99 -13.54 7.64
N ILE A 156 -4.93 -13.94 6.37
CA ILE A 156 -4.00 -13.39 5.38
C ILE A 156 -4.80 -12.68 4.29
N TYR A 157 -4.28 -11.54 3.85
CA TYR A 157 -4.88 -10.66 2.85
C TYR A 157 -3.82 -10.25 1.83
N GLU A 158 -4.26 -9.87 0.63
CA GLU A 158 -3.40 -9.36 -0.45
C GLU A 158 -4.05 -8.23 -1.24
#